data_AF-A0A5C3LIH2-F1
#
_entry.id   AF-A0A5C3LIH2-F1
#
_cell.length_a   1.000
_cell.length_b   1.000
_cell.length_c   1.000
_cell.angle_alpha   90.00
_cell.angle_beta   90.00
_cell.angle_gamma   90.00
#
_symmetry.space_group_name_H-M   'P 1'
#
loop_
_entity.id
_entity.type
_entity.pdbx_description
1 polymer ?
#
loop_
_entity_poly.entity_id
_entity_poly.type
_entity_poly.pdbx_seq_one_letter_code
_entity_poly.pdbx_strand_id
1 'polypeptide(L)'
;MSTTETNLEESRICLLFIVFFFAQRSDKSNPRLISGDIPDNTFAFDQPKPAWYELNPERQPLVLRLAIITRVDAFERREALRAEVLAGILPSDVVVDYRFFVGSPGDGAKALHTRILLNQENTAYGDVEILNEIPDIFETVAEKRFAALKWGGLISNDSYDYFMTMDSDTFCRFGPLARRLPELLKEKELTLNPRVDPIMIGRMGSHLVYWQNRVPDGSKDLKEQDEYVKGPWYSYPSGIGSSLVHSLLDANPPIPHHIHYPWGDVMIGSWVAALENFPDASIHWESTPEHSPEPVHEVFPTPYASYVVKTEVIDDFTGWHDYPKRGGHDARIGWDSVCIHRLKPDEMVAFRQMEEIKGEWDTS
;
A
#
# COMPACT_ATOMS: atom_id res chain seq x y z
N MET A 1 -44.76 56.01 -6.93
CA MET A 1 -45.26 55.21 -5.80
C MET A 1 -44.14 54.24 -5.46
N SER A 2 -43.37 54.53 -4.40
CA SER A 2 -43.57 54.02 -3.03
C SER A 2 -43.03 52.58 -2.94
N THR A 3 -41.81 52.33 -2.44
CA THR A 3 -41.46 52.16 -1.00
C THR A 3 -42.43 51.21 -0.28
N THR A 4 -42.02 50.14 0.41
CA THR A 4 -40.86 49.91 1.32
C THR A 4 -40.44 48.40 1.30
N GLU A 5 -39.19 47.99 1.52
CA GLU A 5 -38.53 47.69 2.81
C GLU A 5 -39.44 47.20 3.97
N THR A 6 -39.15 46.01 4.55
CA THR A 6 -38.63 45.85 5.94
C THR A 6 -38.64 44.38 6.40
N ASN A 7 -37.58 44.04 7.15
CA ASN A 7 -37.41 43.10 8.27
C ASN A 7 -37.89 41.63 8.15
N LEU A 8 -37.09 40.60 8.50
CA LEU A 8 -36.31 40.31 9.73
C LEU A 8 -37.14 40.06 11.00
N GLU A 9 -36.75 38.98 11.69
CA GLU A 9 -37.13 38.53 13.04
C GLU A 9 -38.58 38.06 13.29
N GLU A 10 -38.76 36.73 13.36
CA GLU A 10 -39.32 35.96 14.49
C GLU A 10 -39.49 34.47 14.09
N SER A 11 -39.32 33.45 14.93
CA SER A 11 -38.51 33.32 16.15
C SER A 11 -38.36 31.82 16.49
N ARG A 12 -37.17 31.39 16.93
CA ARG A 12 -36.93 30.27 17.87
C ARG A 12 -37.46 28.85 17.53
N ILE A 13 -36.58 28.03 16.91
CA ILE A 13 -36.20 26.75 17.53
C ILE A 13 -34.67 26.67 17.56
N CYS A 14 -34.09 27.07 18.68
CA CYS A 14 -32.68 26.80 18.97
C CYS A 14 -32.56 25.36 19.49
N LEU A 15 -32.15 24.41 18.63
CA LEU A 15 -31.43 23.23 19.11
C LEU A 15 -29.93 23.52 19.00
N LEU A 16 -29.35 24.06 20.08
CA LEU A 16 -27.92 24.01 20.29
C LEU A 16 -27.50 22.56 20.52
N PHE A 17 -27.21 21.82 19.45
CA PHE A 17 -26.24 20.74 19.53
C PHE A 17 -24.84 21.34 19.68
N ILE A 18 -24.56 21.90 20.86
CA ILE A 18 -23.17 21.96 21.34
C ILE A 18 -22.81 20.50 21.63
N VAL A 19 -22.36 19.79 20.58
CA VAL A 19 -21.52 18.62 20.77
C VAL A 19 -20.23 19.17 21.34
N PHE A 20 -20.14 19.18 22.67
CA PHE A 20 -18.88 19.33 23.38
C PHE A 20 -18.00 18.16 22.94
N PHE A 21 -17.24 18.37 21.87
CA PHE A 21 -15.99 17.66 21.63
C PHE A 21 -14.99 18.09 22.71
N PHE A 22 -15.28 17.70 23.96
CA PHE A 22 -14.22 17.12 24.75
C PHE A 22 -13.77 15.89 23.97
N ALA A 23 -12.76 16.11 23.12
CA ALA A 23 -11.73 15.13 22.96
C ALA A 23 -11.29 14.77 24.38
N GLN A 24 -11.83 13.66 24.89
CA GLN A 24 -11.11 12.87 25.86
C GLN A 24 -9.87 12.36 25.14
N ARG A 25 -8.86 13.25 25.05
CA ARG A 25 -7.50 12.84 25.42
C ARG A 25 -7.67 12.14 26.76
N SER A 26 -7.81 10.83 26.69
CA SER A 26 -7.56 9.97 27.82
C SER A 26 -6.09 10.23 28.16
N ASP A 27 -5.84 11.09 29.15
CA ASP A 27 -4.55 11.26 29.83
C ASP A 27 -4.21 9.96 30.60
N LYS A 28 -4.04 8.92 29.79
CA LYS A 28 -3.51 7.60 30.07
C LYS A 28 -2.48 7.23 28.99
N SER A 29 -1.84 8.24 28.39
CA SER A 29 -0.44 8.18 27.96
C SER A 29 0.50 8.10 29.17
N ASN A 30 0.15 7.26 30.14
CA ASN A 30 1.17 6.58 30.92
C ASN A 30 1.85 5.68 29.89
N PRO A 31 3.13 5.90 29.53
CA PRO A 31 3.78 5.08 28.52
C PRO A 31 3.69 3.64 29.01
N ARG A 32 2.92 2.81 28.29
CA ARG A 32 2.92 1.38 28.53
C ARG A 32 4.32 0.92 28.13
N LEU A 33 5.18 0.79 29.14
CA LEU A 33 6.46 0.10 29.03
C LEU A 33 6.19 -1.18 28.25
N ILE A 34 6.92 -1.32 27.15
CA ILE A 34 6.68 -2.26 26.06
C ILE A 34 6.48 -3.65 26.67
N SER A 35 5.25 -4.16 26.68
CA SER A 35 4.90 -5.38 27.41
C SER A 35 5.13 -6.66 26.57
N GLY A 36 5.99 -6.56 25.56
CA GLY A 36 6.49 -7.66 24.77
C GLY A 36 8.00 -7.54 24.68
N ASP A 37 8.71 -8.65 24.88
CA ASP A 37 10.16 -8.70 24.74
C ASP A 37 10.55 -8.38 23.29
N ILE A 38 11.05 -7.15 23.05
CA ILE A 38 11.76 -6.84 21.81
C ILE A 38 12.99 -7.76 21.78
N PRO A 39 13.17 -8.59 20.73
CA PRO A 39 14.31 -9.49 20.67
C PRO A 39 15.65 -8.75 20.83
N ASP A 40 16.54 -9.30 21.67
CA ASP A 40 17.91 -8.81 21.76
C ASP A 40 18.54 -8.75 20.36
N ASN A 41 19.17 -7.61 20.03
CA ASN A 41 19.75 -7.28 18.72
C ASN A 41 18.75 -6.99 17.57
N THR A 42 17.47 -6.66 17.85
CA THR A 42 16.53 -6.19 16.81
C THR A 42 17.06 -4.97 16.01
N PHE A 43 17.78 -4.05 16.67
CA PHE A 43 18.23 -2.79 16.08
C PHE A 43 19.75 -2.73 15.86
N ALA A 44 20.18 -1.92 14.88
CA ALA A 44 21.56 -1.72 14.46
C ALA A 44 21.86 -0.25 14.07
N PHE A 45 21.52 0.68 14.96
CA PHE A 45 21.87 2.11 14.84
C PHE A 45 23.27 2.44 15.40
N ASP A 46 24.06 1.43 15.76
CA ASP A 46 25.45 1.53 16.23
C ASP A 46 26.42 1.97 15.12
N GLN A 47 26.02 1.81 13.86
CA GLN A 47 26.77 2.27 12.70
C GLN A 47 26.62 3.79 12.49
N PRO A 48 27.61 4.47 11.89
CA PRO A 48 27.48 5.88 11.52
C PRO A 48 26.24 6.12 10.66
N LYS A 49 25.49 7.17 10.97
CA LYS A 49 24.38 7.65 10.14
C LYS A 49 24.88 7.91 8.71
N PRO A 50 24.23 7.38 7.66
CA PRO A 50 24.69 7.52 6.28
C PRO A 50 24.50 8.95 5.76
N ALA A 51 25.35 9.35 4.81
CA ALA A 51 25.38 10.72 4.29
C ALA A 51 24.08 11.17 3.61
N TRP A 52 23.31 10.22 3.03
CA TRP A 52 22.02 10.48 2.41
C TRP A 52 20.92 10.85 3.40
N TYR A 53 21.10 10.55 4.70
CA TYR A 53 20.07 10.73 5.71
C TYR A 53 19.74 12.19 6.00
N GLU A 54 20.72 13.09 5.88
CA GLU A 54 20.53 14.49 6.26
C GLU A 54 19.58 15.23 5.28
N LEU A 55 18.81 16.18 5.81
CA LEU A 55 17.85 16.93 5.01
C LEU A 55 18.59 17.80 3.98
N ASN A 56 18.32 17.57 2.69
CA ASN A 56 18.77 18.44 1.62
C ASN A 56 17.64 19.42 1.22
N PRO A 57 17.75 20.72 1.52
CA PRO A 57 16.69 21.70 1.23
C PRO A 57 16.55 22.05 -0.26
N GLU A 58 17.50 21.65 -1.12
CA GLU A 58 17.41 21.81 -2.58
C GLU A 58 16.64 20.66 -3.25
N ARG A 59 16.41 19.57 -2.51
CA ARG A 59 15.70 18.38 -3.00
C ARG A 59 14.21 18.69 -3.18
N GLN A 60 13.64 18.27 -4.30
CA GLN A 60 12.18 18.29 -4.46
C GLN A 60 11.54 17.19 -3.58
N PRO A 61 10.38 17.45 -2.96
CA PRO A 61 9.69 16.45 -2.16
C PRO A 61 9.21 15.29 -3.04
N LEU A 62 9.31 14.08 -2.52
CA LEU A 62 8.78 12.88 -3.16
C LEU A 62 7.25 12.92 -3.13
N VAL A 63 6.59 12.82 -4.27
CA VAL A 63 5.12 12.82 -4.36
C VAL A 63 4.62 11.37 -4.40
N LEU A 64 3.92 10.94 -3.36
CA LEU A 64 3.42 9.58 -3.20
C LEU A 64 1.89 9.50 -3.23
N ARG A 65 1.38 8.49 -3.93
CA ARG A 65 -0.02 8.06 -3.89
C ARG A 65 -0.09 6.73 -3.13
N LEU A 66 -0.54 6.76 -1.88
CA LEU A 66 -0.39 5.67 -0.91
C LEU A 66 -1.72 4.96 -0.63
N ALA A 67 -1.84 3.71 -1.08
CA ALA A 67 -2.97 2.85 -0.78
C ALA A 67 -2.64 1.89 0.37
N ILE A 68 -3.30 2.07 1.51
CA ILE A 68 -3.05 1.27 2.71
C ILE A 68 -4.09 0.15 2.81
N ILE A 69 -3.70 -1.09 2.56
CA ILE A 69 -4.59 -2.25 2.63
C ILE A 69 -4.78 -2.66 4.08
N THR A 70 -6.03 -2.73 4.53
CA THR A 70 -6.35 -3.08 5.91
C THR A 70 -7.64 -3.90 6.03
N ARG A 71 -7.98 -4.29 7.26
CA ARG A 71 -9.24 -4.95 7.59
C ARG A 71 -10.27 -3.92 8.03
N VAL A 72 -11.54 -4.18 7.74
CA VAL A 72 -12.66 -3.33 8.11
C VAL A 72 -12.75 -3.09 9.62
N ASP A 73 -12.37 -4.08 10.45
CA ASP A 73 -12.38 -4.01 11.91
C ASP A 73 -11.06 -3.53 12.56
N ALA A 74 -10.04 -3.18 11.78
CA ALA A 74 -8.71 -2.79 12.27
C ALA A 74 -8.59 -1.30 12.69
N PHE A 75 -9.57 -0.78 13.44
CA PHE A 75 -9.64 0.63 13.87
C PHE A 75 -8.38 1.12 14.62
N GLU A 76 -7.93 0.37 15.63
CA GLU A 76 -6.72 0.68 16.42
C GLU A 76 -5.46 0.75 15.56
N ARG A 77 -5.38 -0.09 14.51
CA ARG A 77 -4.23 -0.14 13.60
C ARG A 77 -4.22 1.04 12.63
N ARG A 78 -5.38 1.47 12.12
CA ARG A 78 -5.49 2.70 11.32
C ARG A 78 -5.15 3.94 12.16
N GLU A 79 -5.65 4.01 13.39
CA GLU A 79 -5.33 5.10 14.31
C GLU A 79 -3.82 5.17 14.61
N ALA A 80 -3.18 4.03 14.89
CA ALA A 80 -1.73 3.97 15.08
C ALA A 80 -0.94 4.35 13.82
N LEU A 81 -1.38 3.97 12.61
CA LEU A 81 -0.75 4.43 11.38
C LEU A 81 -0.91 5.94 11.17
N ARG A 82 -2.09 6.51 11.45
CA ARG A 82 -2.31 7.97 11.41
C ARG A 82 -1.35 8.67 12.37
N ALA A 83 -1.31 8.25 13.64
CA ALA A 83 -0.53 8.88 14.68
C ALA A 83 0.99 8.68 14.51
N GLU A 84 1.43 7.46 14.23
CA GLU A 84 2.84 7.08 14.36
C GLU A 84 3.60 7.04 13.03
N VAL A 85 2.92 6.89 11.89
CA VAL A 85 3.56 6.83 10.56
C VAL A 85 3.27 8.08 9.73
N LEU A 86 2.01 8.49 9.65
CA LEU A 86 1.53 9.52 8.71
C LEU A 86 1.58 10.94 9.28
N ALA A 87 1.27 11.13 10.57
CA ALA A 87 1.30 12.44 11.20
C ALA A 87 2.74 12.95 11.36
N GLY A 88 2.98 14.19 10.93
CA GLY A 88 4.29 14.84 11.00
C GLY A 88 5.24 14.48 9.86
N ILE A 89 4.79 13.80 8.79
CA ILE A 89 5.60 13.69 7.56
C ILE A 89 5.92 15.11 7.07
N LEU A 90 7.20 15.41 6.93
CA LEU A 90 7.68 16.74 6.52
C LEU A 90 7.32 17.00 5.04
N PRO A 91 6.53 18.04 4.71
CA PRO A 91 6.17 18.35 3.32
C PRO A 91 7.36 18.72 2.42
N SER A 92 8.50 19.07 3.00
CA SER A 92 9.77 19.27 2.32
C SER A 92 10.42 17.97 1.85
N ASP A 93 10.12 16.84 2.49
CA ASP A 93 10.64 15.53 2.09
C ASP A 93 9.66 14.74 1.22
N VAL A 94 8.36 14.76 1.58
CA VAL A 94 7.32 13.94 0.95
C VAL A 94 5.97 14.67 0.96
N VAL A 95 5.26 14.63 -0.17
CA VAL A 95 3.84 14.97 -0.28
C VAL A 95 3.07 13.66 -0.49
N VAL A 96 2.16 13.31 0.43
CA VAL A 96 1.40 12.05 0.38
C VAL A 96 -0.09 12.32 0.22
N ASP A 97 -0.72 11.78 -0.82
CA ASP A 97 -2.17 11.53 -0.83
C ASP A 97 -2.38 10.05 -0.51
N TYR A 98 -3.07 9.75 0.60
CA TYR A 98 -3.26 8.37 1.07
C TYR A 98 -4.73 8.01 1.31
N ARG A 99 -5.08 6.73 1.14
CA ARG A 99 -6.37 6.18 1.58
C ARG A 99 -6.20 4.80 2.21
N PHE A 100 -7.00 4.50 3.23
CA PHE A 100 -7.16 3.16 3.77
C PHE A 100 -8.22 2.40 2.97
N PHE A 101 -7.87 1.25 2.40
CA PHE A 101 -8.80 0.39 1.66
C PHE A 101 -9.29 -0.75 2.54
N VAL A 102 -10.60 -0.82 2.75
CA VAL A 102 -11.29 -1.87 3.49
C VAL A 102 -12.33 -2.55 2.62
N GLY A 103 -12.49 -3.87 2.78
CA GLY A 103 -13.62 -4.58 2.20
C GLY A 103 -14.94 -4.25 2.91
N SER A 104 -16.03 -4.78 2.38
CA SER A 104 -17.34 -4.65 2.99
C SER A 104 -17.42 -5.41 4.32
N PRO A 105 -17.93 -4.77 5.39
CA PRO A 105 -18.35 -5.49 6.58
C PRO A 105 -19.62 -6.28 6.22
N GLY A 106 -19.59 -7.60 6.39
CA GLY A 106 -20.68 -8.53 6.01
C GLY A 106 -22.00 -8.31 6.75
N ASP A 107 -22.70 -9.39 7.11
CA ASP A 107 -24.05 -9.29 7.68
C ASP A 107 -24.14 -9.55 9.19
N GLY A 108 -25.26 -9.15 9.78
CA GLY A 108 -25.60 -9.36 11.19
C GLY A 108 -25.10 -8.28 12.15
N ALA A 109 -25.37 -8.48 13.44
CA ALA A 109 -25.19 -7.45 14.48
C ALA A 109 -23.74 -6.96 14.63
N LYS A 110 -22.74 -7.85 14.54
CA LYS A 110 -21.32 -7.47 14.58
C LYS A 110 -21.00 -6.53 13.40
N ALA A 111 -21.43 -6.89 12.19
CA ALA A 111 -21.14 -6.09 11.01
C ALA A 111 -21.88 -4.74 11.01
N LEU A 112 -23.12 -4.68 11.53
CA LEU A 112 -23.81 -3.40 11.75
C LEU A 112 -23.02 -2.50 12.73
N HIS A 113 -22.49 -3.05 13.81
CA HIS A 113 -21.64 -2.30 14.74
C HIS A 113 -20.35 -1.80 14.05
N THR A 114 -19.68 -2.66 13.26
CA THR A 114 -18.53 -2.26 12.44
C THR A 114 -18.88 -1.16 11.45
N ARG A 115 -20.02 -1.22 10.75
CA ARG A 115 -20.50 -0.15 9.83
C ARG A 115 -20.69 1.18 10.55
N ILE A 116 -21.22 1.17 11.78
CA ILE A 116 -21.40 2.37 12.60
C ILE A 116 -20.04 2.99 12.96
N LEU A 117 -19.10 2.18 13.47
CA LEU A 117 -17.75 2.65 13.82
C LEU A 117 -16.98 3.16 12.59
N LEU A 118 -17.10 2.48 11.45
CA LEU A 118 -16.45 2.85 10.19
C LEU A 118 -17.00 4.17 9.63
N ASN A 119 -18.31 4.39 9.73
CA ASN A 119 -18.91 5.67 9.36
C ASN A 119 -18.48 6.80 10.30
N GLN A 120 -18.35 6.53 11.61
CA GLN A 120 -17.82 7.51 12.58
C GLN A 120 -16.36 7.87 12.27
N GLU A 121 -15.52 6.88 11.99
CA GLU A 121 -14.13 7.05 11.59
C GLU A 121 -14.01 7.87 10.30
N ASN A 122 -14.76 7.50 9.25
CA ASN A 122 -14.67 8.19 7.97
C ASN A 122 -15.30 9.60 8.01
N THR A 123 -16.26 9.84 8.91
CA THR A 123 -16.76 11.20 9.21
C THR A 123 -15.69 12.07 9.89
N ALA A 124 -14.81 11.47 10.70
CA ALA A 124 -13.76 12.18 11.42
C ALA A 124 -12.52 12.47 10.53
N TYR A 125 -12.15 11.53 9.67
CA TYR A 125 -10.87 11.58 8.93
C TYR A 125 -11.01 11.68 7.40
N GLY A 126 -12.10 11.20 6.79
CA GLY A 126 -12.33 11.25 5.34
C GLY A 126 -11.33 10.45 4.49
N ASP A 127 -10.59 9.52 5.11
CA ASP A 127 -9.43 8.82 4.53
C ASP A 127 -9.69 7.32 4.26
N VAL A 128 -10.91 6.83 4.49
CA VAL A 128 -11.26 5.41 4.30
C VAL A 128 -12.10 5.20 3.03
N GLU A 129 -11.56 4.40 2.11
CA GLU A 129 -12.26 3.89 0.93
C GLU A 129 -12.93 2.55 1.27
N ILE A 130 -14.26 2.49 1.16
CA ILE A 130 -15.07 1.34 1.58
C ILE A 130 -15.53 0.57 0.36
N LEU A 131 -14.89 -0.56 0.10
CA LEU A 131 -15.15 -1.41 -1.06
C LEU A 131 -16.39 -2.27 -0.83
N ASN A 132 -17.57 -1.67 -0.96
CA ASN A 132 -18.85 -2.30 -0.60
C ASN A 132 -19.16 -3.61 -1.34
N GLU A 133 -18.55 -3.85 -2.50
CA GLU A 133 -18.76 -5.06 -3.31
C GLU A 133 -17.77 -6.19 -2.99
N ILE A 134 -16.61 -5.87 -2.39
CA ILE A 134 -15.54 -6.82 -2.09
C ILE A 134 -15.62 -7.20 -0.60
N PRO A 135 -15.98 -8.43 -0.20
CA PRO A 135 -16.08 -8.78 1.22
C PRO A 135 -14.72 -8.69 1.92
N ASP A 136 -14.69 -8.21 3.16
CA ASP A 136 -13.43 -8.10 3.93
C ASP A 136 -12.98 -9.45 4.52
N ILE A 137 -12.51 -10.34 3.63
CA ILE A 137 -11.92 -11.63 3.97
C ILE A 137 -10.46 -11.69 3.49
N PHE A 138 -9.83 -12.85 3.61
CA PHE A 138 -8.41 -13.05 3.33
C PHE A 138 -8.17 -13.33 1.85
N GLU A 139 -9.09 -14.08 1.26
CA GLU A 139 -9.15 -14.52 -0.12
C GLU A 139 -9.23 -13.33 -1.09
N THR A 140 -9.92 -12.25 -0.72
CA THR A 140 -10.18 -11.07 -1.57
C THR A 140 -9.15 -9.95 -1.44
N VAL A 141 -7.99 -10.19 -0.82
CA VAL A 141 -6.93 -9.16 -0.68
C VAL A 141 -6.42 -8.68 -2.05
N ALA A 142 -6.37 -9.55 -3.06
CA ALA A 142 -6.04 -9.21 -4.44
C ALA A 142 -7.00 -8.16 -5.03
N GLU A 143 -8.31 -8.39 -4.89
CA GLU A 143 -9.35 -7.47 -5.35
C GLU A 143 -9.24 -6.10 -4.66
N LYS A 144 -8.89 -6.07 -3.36
CA LYS A 144 -8.60 -4.82 -2.64
C LYS A 144 -7.36 -4.10 -3.20
N ARG A 145 -6.29 -4.82 -3.56
CA ARG A 145 -5.11 -4.22 -4.24
C ARG A 145 -5.47 -3.70 -5.64
N PHE A 146 -6.36 -4.36 -6.39
CA PHE A 146 -6.81 -3.89 -7.69
C PHE A 146 -7.75 -2.67 -7.60
N ALA A 147 -8.64 -2.61 -6.61
CA ALA A 147 -9.42 -1.42 -6.33
C ALA A 147 -8.54 -0.22 -5.93
N ALA A 148 -7.48 -0.46 -5.15
CA ALA A 148 -6.44 0.52 -4.86
C ALA A 148 -5.70 1.00 -6.12
N LEU A 149 -5.39 0.09 -7.06
CA LEU A 149 -4.82 0.45 -8.37
C LEU A 149 -5.76 1.34 -9.17
N LYS A 150 -7.06 1.00 -9.25
CA LYS A 150 -8.11 1.82 -9.88
C LYS A 150 -8.15 3.25 -9.28
N TRP A 151 -8.04 3.39 -7.95
CA TRP A 151 -7.91 4.70 -7.28
C TRP A 151 -6.58 5.43 -7.58
N GLY A 152 -5.49 4.68 -7.76
CA GLY A 152 -4.20 5.18 -8.26
C GLY A 152 -4.35 5.87 -9.62
N GLY A 153 -5.09 5.24 -10.53
CA GLY A 153 -5.31 5.71 -11.91
C GLY A 153 -6.34 6.84 -12.07
N LEU A 154 -7.02 7.26 -11.01
CA LEU A 154 -7.96 8.41 -11.07
C LEU A 154 -7.27 9.74 -11.38
N ILE A 155 -5.95 9.82 -11.26
CA ILE A 155 -5.13 10.98 -11.64
C ILE A 155 -3.97 10.55 -12.55
N SER A 156 -3.50 11.49 -13.36
CA SER A 156 -2.42 11.26 -14.34
C SER A 156 -1.10 10.83 -13.68
N ASN A 157 -0.34 9.95 -14.35
CA ASN A 157 0.93 9.42 -13.85
C ASN A 157 2.01 10.52 -13.64
N ASP A 158 1.92 11.63 -14.37
CA ASP A 158 2.85 12.76 -14.24
C ASP A 158 2.65 13.60 -12.97
N SER A 159 1.58 13.33 -12.21
CA SER A 159 1.22 14.09 -11.00
C SER A 159 1.85 13.55 -9.71
N TYR A 160 2.34 12.31 -9.70
CA TYR A 160 3.02 11.68 -8.56
C TYR A 160 4.25 10.90 -9.01
N ASP A 161 5.23 10.71 -8.13
CA ASP A 161 6.43 9.94 -8.46
C ASP A 161 6.16 8.43 -8.35
N TYR A 162 5.51 7.97 -7.28
CA TYR A 162 5.17 6.54 -7.12
C TYR A 162 3.78 6.32 -6.54
N PHE A 163 3.10 5.29 -7.05
CA PHE A 163 1.94 4.67 -6.40
C PHE A 163 2.40 3.51 -5.52
N MET A 164 2.20 3.61 -4.21
CA MET A 164 2.62 2.60 -3.22
C MET A 164 1.40 1.90 -2.64
N THR A 165 1.36 0.56 -2.72
CA THR A 165 0.50 -0.22 -1.80
C THR A 165 1.30 -0.56 -0.53
N MET A 166 0.63 -0.51 0.61
CA MET A 166 1.23 -0.75 1.92
C MET A 166 0.27 -1.57 2.79
N ASP A 167 0.75 -2.63 3.43
CA ASP A 167 -0.08 -3.40 4.35
C ASP A 167 -0.13 -2.70 5.71
N SER A 168 -1.28 -2.73 6.39
CA SER A 168 -1.51 -1.89 7.58
C SER A 168 -0.67 -2.21 8.82
N ASP A 169 0.18 -3.23 8.81
CA ASP A 169 1.24 -3.50 9.80
C ASP A 169 2.65 -3.14 9.29
N THR A 170 2.74 -2.33 8.24
CA THR A 170 3.99 -1.71 7.77
C THR A 170 4.20 -0.36 8.44
N PHE A 171 5.38 -0.17 9.05
CA PHE A 171 5.88 1.13 9.47
C PHE A 171 6.83 1.67 8.40
N CYS A 172 6.52 2.83 7.82
CA CYS A 172 7.34 3.47 6.79
C CYS A 172 7.95 4.78 7.31
N ARG A 173 9.27 4.90 7.20
CA ARG A 173 10.05 6.11 7.49
C ARG A 173 10.11 6.95 6.21
N PHE A 174 8.99 7.63 5.90
CA PHE A 174 8.79 8.31 4.62
C PHE A 174 9.86 9.38 4.29
N GLY A 175 10.33 10.14 5.28
CA GLY A 175 11.42 11.10 5.11
C GLY A 175 12.73 10.41 4.65
N PRO A 176 13.27 9.46 5.44
CA PRO A 176 14.40 8.63 5.01
C PRO A 176 14.21 7.89 3.69
N LEU A 177 13.04 7.31 3.41
CA LEU A 177 12.72 6.68 2.12
C LEU A 177 12.98 7.66 0.97
N ALA A 178 12.43 8.86 1.06
CA ALA A 178 12.53 9.86 0.02
C ALA A 178 13.96 10.40 -0.17
N ARG A 179 14.74 10.52 0.91
CA ARG A 179 16.15 10.93 0.84
C ARG A 179 17.06 9.82 0.29
N ARG A 180 16.73 8.55 0.56
CA ARG A 180 17.48 7.36 0.13
C ARG A 180 17.24 6.94 -1.32
N LEU A 181 16.01 7.06 -1.83
CA LEU A 181 15.64 6.61 -3.19
C LEU A 181 16.56 7.15 -4.31
N PRO A 182 16.95 8.44 -4.36
CA PRO A 182 17.89 8.94 -5.37
C PRO A 182 19.26 8.28 -5.33
N GLU A 183 19.77 7.94 -4.14
CA GLU A 183 21.05 7.25 -4.00
C GLU A 183 20.92 5.78 -4.41
N LEU A 184 19.81 5.10 -4.10
CA LEU A 184 19.53 3.73 -4.57
C LEU A 184 19.52 3.62 -6.10
N LEU A 185 18.97 4.60 -6.82
CA LEU A 185 18.99 4.65 -8.29
C LEU A 185 20.42 4.88 -8.81
N LYS A 186 21.13 5.84 -8.21
CA LYS A 186 22.51 6.22 -8.56
C LYS A 186 23.52 5.08 -8.30
N GLU A 187 23.39 4.34 -7.21
CA GLU A 187 24.20 3.14 -6.92
C GLU A 187 24.03 2.03 -7.95
N LYS A 188 22.88 1.98 -8.64
CA LYS A 188 22.58 1.04 -9.73
C LYS A 188 22.87 1.63 -11.11
N GLU A 189 23.48 2.81 -11.18
CA GLU A 189 23.76 3.57 -12.42
C GLU A 189 22.50 3.91 -13.24
N LEU A 190 21.33 3.94 -12.61
CA LEU A 190 20.03 4.17 -13.24
C LEU A 190 19.70 5.66 -13.34
N THR A 191 19.41 6.14 -14.55
CA THR A 191 18.88 7.49 -14.80
C THR A 191 17.41 7.37 -15.21
N LEU A 192 16.52 7.27 -14.23
CA LEU A 192 15.09 7.03 -14.43
C LEU A 192 14.25 8.16 -13.83
N ASN A 193 13.17 8.52 -14.52
CA ASN A 193 12.14 9.43 -14.08
C ASN A 193 10.87 8.63 -13.75
N PRO A 194 10.49 8.46 -12.47
CA PRO A 194 9.39 7.58 -12.09
C PRO A 194 8.00 8.07 -12.55
N ARG A 195 7.87 9.31 -13.04
CA ARG A 195 6.64 9.82 -13.68
C ARG A 195 6.42 9.33 -15.12
N VAL A 196 7.46 8.78 -15.75
CA VAL A 196 7.50 8.45 -17.18
C VAL A 196 7.98 7.03 -17.41
N ASP A 197 9.05 6.65 -16.73
CA ASP A 197 9.66 5.34 -16.89
C ASP A 197 8.91 4.28 -16.08
N PRO A 198 8.73 3.06 -16.62
CA PRO A 198 8.14 1.92 -15.92
C PRO A 198 9.12 1.37 -14.87
N ILE A 199 8.83 1.61 -13.59
CA ILE A 199 9.68 1.22 -12.46
C ILE A 199 8.84 0.47 -11.42
N MET A 200 9.45 -0.55 -10.81
CA MET A 200 8.95 -1.19 -9.60
C MET A 200 10.11 -1.43 -8.62
N ILE A 201 9.97 -0.98 -7.38
CA ILE A 201 11.02 -1.06 -6.34
C ILE A 201 10.56 -2.03 -5.25
N GLY A 202 11.45 -2.64 -4.48
CA GLY A 202 11.12 -3.35 -3.23
C GLY A 202 11.87 -4.67 -3.06
N ARG A 203 11.40 -5.55 -2.17
CA ARG A 203 12.17 -6.76 -1.81
C ARG A 203 11.93 -7.90 -2.80
N MET A 204 12.96 -8.33 -3.52
CA MET A 204 12.80 -9.34 -4.57
C MET A 204 12.42 -10.73 -4.05
N GLY A 205 11.29 -11.23 -4.55
CA GLY A 205 10.98 -12.64 -4.72
C GLY A 205 11.11 -13.07 -6.19
N SER A 206 10.85 -14.35 -6.46
CA SER A 206 10.78 -14.88 -7.82
C SER A 206 9.69 -15.92 -7.95
N HIS A 207 9.09 -16.02 -9.13
CA HIS A 207 8.03 -16.99 -9.41
C HIS A 207 8.00 -17.39 -10.88
N LEU A 208 7.24 -18.44 -11.18
CA LEU A 208 7.03 -18.98 -12.54
C LEU A 208 5.56 -19.01 -12.96
N VAL A 209 4.65 -18.56 -12.09
CA VAL A 209 3.19 -18.60 -12.30
C VAL A 209 2.68 -17.25 -12.75
N TYR A 210 1.92 -17.25 -13.84
CA TYR A 210 1.28 -16.08 -14.42
C TYR A 210 -0.22 -16.35 -14.49
N TRP A 211 -1.04 -15.32 -14.31
CA TRP A 211 -2.49 -15.44 -14.35
C TRP A 211 -3.06 -15.01 -15.71
N GLN A 212 -4.30 -15.38 -15.98
CA GLN A 212 -5.11 -14.90 -17.09
C GLN A 212 -6.51 -14.58 -16.56
N ASN A 213 -7.00 -13.38 -16.86
CA ASN A 213 -8.31 -12.94 -16.42
C ASN A 213 -9.40 -13.81 -17.05
N ARG A 214 -10.18 -14.47 -16.19
CA ARG A 214 -11.24 -15.40 -16.54
C ARG A 214 -12.50 -15.19 -15.72
N VAL A 215 -12.37 -14.64 -14.50
CA VAL A 215 -13.51 -14.33 -13.62
C VAL A 215 -14.00 -12.91 -13.93
N PRO A 216 -15.28 -12.71 -14.29
CA PRO A 216 -15.78 -11.36 -14.57
C PRO A 216 -15.85 -10.48 -13.30
N ASP A 217 -15.44 -9.20 -13.41
CA ASP A 217 -15.66 -8.18 -12.37
C ASP A 217 -17.11 -8.27 -11.84
N GLY A 218 -17.24 -8.37 -10.51
CA GLY A 218 -18.54 -8.49 -9.83
C GLY A 218 -19.12 -9.91 -9.74
N SER A 219 -18.34 -10.96 -10.03
CA SER A 219 -18.71 -12.33 -9.63
C SER A 219 -18.97 -12.41 -8.12
N LYS A 220 -19.89 -13.30 -7.74
CA LYS A 220 -20.31 -13.52 -6.35
C LYS A 220 -19.90 -14.88 -5.80
N ASP A 221 -19.28 -15.73 -6.61
CA ASP A 221 -18.74 -17.01 -6.13
C ASP A 221 -17.29 -16.82 -5.69
N LEU A 222 -17.08 -16.68 -4.38
CA LEU A 222 -15.77 -16.53 -3.71
C LEU A 222 -14.90 -17.81 -3.77
N LYS A 223 -15.17 -18.70 -4.74
CA LYS A 223 -14.37 -19.87 -5.09
C LYS A 223 -13.79 -19.76 -6.49
N GLU A 224 -14.39 -18.94 -7.35
CA GLU A 224 -13.85 -18.65 -8.67
C GLU A 224 -12.54 -17.89 -8.50
N GLN A 225 -11.54 -18.27 -9.29
CA GLN A 225 -10.26 -17.60 -9.36
C GLN A 225 -9.82 -17.51 -10.82
N ASP A 226 -9.06 -16.47 -11.11
CA ASP A 226 -8.38 -16.32 -12.40
C ASP A 226 -7.45 -17.51 -12.64
N GLU A 227 -7.43 -17.97 -13.89
CA GLU A 227 -6.69 -19.15 -14.30
C GLU A 227 -5.19 -18.84 -14.31
N TYR A 228 -4.36 -19.78 -13.88
CA TYR A 228 -2.92 -19.59 -13.90
C TYR A 228 -2.16 -20.65 -14.68
N VAL A 229 -1.12 -20.18 -15.37
CA VAL A 229 -0.23 -20.92 -16.25
C VAL A 229 1.19 -20.84 -15.71
N LYS A 230 2.05 -21.78 -16.12
CA LYS A 230 3.49 -21.72 -15.84
C LYS A 230 4.23 -21.17 -17.04
N GLY A 231 5.31 -20.44 -16.78
CA GLY A 231 6.18 -19.87 -17.80
C GLY A 231 7.61 -19.68 -17.28
N PRO A 232 8.37 -18.71 -17.83
CA PRO A 232 9.72 -18.44 -17.39
C PRO A 232 9.73 -17.83 -15.99
N TRP A 233 10.82 -18.05 -15.26
CA TRP A 233 11.04 -17.40 -13.97
C TRP A 233 11.14 -15.89 -14.15
N TYR A 234 10.24 -15.16 -13.51
CA TYR A 234 10.33 -13.71 -13.35
C TYR A 234 10.70 -13.38 -11.90
N SER A 235 11.33 -12.22 -11.73
CA SER A 235 11.64 -11.67 -10.41
C SER A 235 10.68 -10.50 -10.16
N TYR A 236 10.12 -10.39 -8.96
CA TYR A 236 9.19 -9.32 -8.60
C TYR A 236 9.45 -8.82 -7.18
N PRO A 237 9.25 -7.54 -6.88
CA PRO A 237 9.42 -7.01 -5.55
C PRO A 237 8.12 -7.15 -4.73
N SER A 238 8.28 -7.46 -3.45
CA SER A 238 7.24 -7.47 -2.42
C SER A 238 7.33 -6.15 -1.63
N GLY A 239 6.27 -5.32 -1.67
CA GLY A 239 6.45 -3.85 -1.61
C GLY A 239 7.26 -3.35 -2.81
N ILE A 240 7.65 -2.08 -2.99
CA ILE A 240 7.23 -0.77 -2.50
C ILE A 240 7.22 0.16 -3.73
N GLY A 241 6.06 0.64 -4.18
CA GLY A 241 5.99 1.68 -5.22
C GLY A 241 6.08 1.16 -6.66
N SER A 242 5.16 1.63 -7.51
CA SER A 242 5.21 1.45 -8.96
C SER A 242 4.71 2.70 -9.69
N SER A 243 5.25 2.92 -10.88
CA SER A 243 4.79 3.93 -11.86
C SER A 243 3.89 3.33 -12.96
N LEU A 244 3.59 2.03 -12.91
CA LEU A 244 2.90 1.29 -13.97
C LEU A 244 1.37 1.42 -13.96
N VAL A 245 0.80 2.27 -13.10
CA VAL A 245 -0.64 2.26 -12.79
C VAL A 245 -1.50 2.36 -14.05
N HIS A 246 -1.17 3.28 -14.95
CA HIS A 246 -1.92 3.45 -16.20
C HIS A 246 -1.67 2.29 -17.18
N SER A 247 -0.43 1.84 -17.36
CA SER A 247 -0.11 0.67 -18.20
C SER A 247 -0.80 -0.62 -17.76
N LEU A 248 -1.05 -0.78 -16.46
CA LEU A 248 -1.78 -1.90 -15.88
C LEU A 248 -3.31 -1.76 -16.04
N LEU A 249 -3.85 -0.54 -15.98
CA LEU A 249 -5.29 -0.28 -16.13
C LEU A 249 -5.74 -0.21 -17.61
N ASP A 250 -4.85 0.17 -18.52
CA ASP A 250 -5.07 0.18 -19.97
C ASP A 250 -4.96 -1.23 -20.61
N ALA A 251 -4.66 -2.26 -19.81
CA ALA A 251 -4.53 -3.64 -20.24
C ALA A 251 -5.84 -4.18 -20.86
N ASN A 252 -5.72 -4.90 -21.98
CA ASN A 252 -6.82 -5.57 -22.65
C ASN A 252 -6.39 -6.97 -23.15
N PRO A 253 -6.84 -8.08 -22.53
CA PRO A 253 -7.85 -8.14 -21.46
C PRO A 253 -7.37 -7.48 -20.16
N PRO A 254 -8.29 -7.03 -19.27
CA PRO A 254 -7.92 -6.43 -17.99
C PRO A 254 -7.10 -7.40 -17.15
N ILE A 255 -6.18 -6.88 -16.34
CA ILE A 255 -5.32 -7.71 -15.50
C ILE A 255 -6.13 -8.60 -14.52
N PRO A 256 -5.71 -9.86 -14.29
CA PRO A 256 -6.39 -10.79 -13.39
C PRO A 256 -6.25 -10.35 -11.94
N HIS A 257 -7.34 -10.36 -11.19
CA HIS A 257 -7.42 -9.84 -9.83
C HIS A 257 -8.31 -10.65 -8.89
N HIS A 258 -9.02 -11.65 -9.41
CA HIS A 258 -9.76 -12.64 -8.61
C HIS A 258 -8.79 -13.76 -8.22
N ILE A 259 -7.86 -13.44 -7.31
CA ILE A 259 -6.72 -14.31 -6.96
C ILE A 259 -6.66 -14.45 -5.44
N HIS A 260 -6.76 -15.68 -4.93
CA HIS A 260 -6.79 -15.87 -3.47
C HIS A 260 -5.42 -15.74 -2.83
N TYR A 261 -5.39 -15.22 -1.60
CA TYR A 261 -4.21 -15.25 -0.74
C TYR A 261 -3.65 -16.69 -0.62
N PRO A 262 -2.31 -16.92 -0.62
CA PRO A 262 -1.20 -15.96 -0.44
C PRO A 262 -0.75 -15.20 -1.69
N TRP A 263 -1.40 -15.40 -2.84
CA TRP A 263 -0.84 -14.98 -4.13
C TRP A 263 -0.92 -13.47 -4.43
N GLY A 264 -1.39 -12.63 -3.50
CA GLY A 264 -1.63 -11.19 -3.74
C GLY A 264 -0.40 -10.35 -4.10
N ASP A 265 0.80 -10.70 -3.62
CA ASP A 265 2.04 -9.99 -4.00
C ASP A 265 2.64 -10.58 -5.28
N VAL A 266 2.49 -11.91 -5.46
CA VAL A 266 2.91 -12.66 -6.66
C VAL A 266 2.11 -12.22 -7.88
N MET A 267 0.82 -11.89 -7.68
CA MET A 267 -0.09 -11.30 -8.66
C MET A 267 0.48 -10.01 -9.27
N ILE A 268 0.90 -9.03 -8.45
CA ILE A 268 1.43 -7.75 -8.97
C ILE A 268 2.68 -8.02 -9.81
N GLY A 269 3.57 -8.88 -9.30
CA GLY A 269 4.74 -9.33 -10.06
C GLY A 269 4.38 -9.99 -11.39
N SER A 270 3.33 -10.82 -11.40
CA SER A 270 2.86 -11.48 -12.61
C SER A 270 2.29 -10.51 -13.63
N TRP A 271 1.64 -9.42 -13.20
CA TRP A 271 1.11 -8.41 -14.12
C TRP A 271 2.24 -7.72 -14.88
N VAL A 272 3.28 -7.33 -14.14
CA VAL A 272 4.50 -6.71 -14.68
C VAL A 272 5.21 -7.68 -15.63
N ALA A 273 5.41 -8.91 -15.19
CA ALA A 273 6.07 -9.94 -16.00
C ALA A 273 5.25 -10.33 -17.24
N ALA A 274 3.92 -10.35 -17.17
CA ALA A 274 3.04 -10.64 -18.31
C ALA A 274 3.06 -9.52 -19.36
N LEU A 275 3.12 -8.25 -18.95
CA LEU A 275 3.28 -7.11 -19.85
C LEU A 275 4.60 -7.17 -20.65
N GLU A 276 5.65 -7.80 -20.10
CA GLU A 276 6.91 -8.04 -20.81
C GLU A 276 6.88 -9.33 -21.64
N ASN A 277 6.39 -10.44 -21.08
CA ASN A 277 6.58 -11.79 -21.65
C ASN A 277 5.42 -12.30 -22.51
N PHE A 278 4.15 -11.96 -22.24
CA PHE A 278 3.03 -12.50 -23.04
C PHE A 278 3.07 -12.10 -24.53
N PRO A 279 3.58 -10.91 -24.94
CA PRO A 279 3.76 -10.59 -26.35
C PRO A 279 4.78 -11.47 -27.09
N ASP A 280 5.66 -12.21 -26.39
CA ASP A 280 6.67 -13.08 -26.99
C ASP A 280 6.15 -14.51 -27.21
N ALA A 281 5.72 -14.78 -28.43
CA ALA A 281 5.24 -16.08 -28.87
C ALA A 281 6.33 -17.18 -28.98
N SER A 282 7.60 -16.88 -28.66
CA SER A 282 8.67 -17.89 -28.58
C SER A 282 8.83 -18.50 -27.19
N ILE A 283 8.19 -17.91 -26.17
CA ILE A 283 8.21 -18.43 -24.80
C ILE A 283 7.27 -19.64 -24.71
N HIS A 284 7.77 -20.72 -24.10
CA HIS A 284 6.97 -21.91 -23.80
C HIS A 284 6.16 -21.69 -22.51
N TRP A 285 4.84 -21.93 -22.59
CA TRP A 285 3.91 -21.81 -21.47
C TRP A 285 3.18 -23.14 -21.26
N GLU A 286 2.93 -23.49 -20.02
CA GLU A 286 2.27 -24.74 -19.62
C GLU A 286 0.98 -24.49 -18.84
N SER A 287 -0.04 -25.32 -19.06
CA SER A 287 -1.22 -25.39 -18.20
C SER A 287 -0.89 -25.96 -16.82
N THR A 288 -1.85 -25.90 -15.90
CA THR A 288 -1.69 -26.37 -14.51
C THR A 288 -2.73 -27.43 -14.16
N PRO A 289 -2.38 -28.53 -13.46
CA PRO A 289 -3.32 -29.59 -13.05
C PRO A 289 -4.57 -29.08 -12.32
N GLU A 290 -4.47 -27.93 -11.67
CA GLU A 290 -5.51 -27.25 -10.91
C GLU A 290 -6.61 -26.65 -11.82
N HIS A 291 -6.27 -26.23 -13.04
CA HIS A 291 -7.20 -25.62 -14.00
C HIS A 291 -7.41 -26.45 -15.28
N SER A 292 -6.52 -27.41 -15.55
CA SER A 292 -6.49 -28.27 -16.74
C SER A 292 -6.15 -29.71 -16.30
N PRO A 293 -7.05 -30.70 -16.46
CA PRO A 293 -6.77 -32.08 -16.06
C PRO A 293 -5.52 -32.63 -16.74
N GLU A 294 -4.74 -33.46 -16.04
CA GLU A 294 -3.52 -34.06 -16.61
C GLU A 294 -3.81 -34.83 -17.94
N PRO A 295 -2.90 -34.75 -18.93
CA PRO A 295 -1.56 -34.18 -18.86
C PRO A 295 -1.52 -32.64 -18.98
N VAL A 296 -0.45 -32.03 -18.47
CA VAL A 296 -0.13 -30.62 -18.73
C VAL A 296 0.02 -30.39 -20.24
N HIS A 297 -0.49 -29.25 -20.72
CA HIS A 297 -0.53 -28.87 -22.13
C HIS A 297 0.22 -27.56 -22.38
N GLU A 298 0.82 -27.42 -23.56
CA GLU A 298 1.31 -26.13 -24.04
C GLU A 298 0.13 -25.17 -24.26
N VAL A 299 0.30 -23.91 -23.82
CA VAL A 299 -0.71 -22.85 -23.93
C VAL A 299 -0.11 -21.59 -24.53
N PHE A 300 -0.97 -20.66 -24.97
CA PHE A 300 -0.56 -19.37 -25.53
C PHE A 300 -1.37 -18.27 -24.83
N PRO A 301 -0.84 -17.66 -23.75
CA PRO A 301 -1.56 -16.64 -23.00
C PRO A 301 -1.93 -15.44 -23.87
N THR A 302 -3.10 -14.84 -23.63
CA THR A 302 -3.50 -13.63 -24.36
C THR A 302 -2.71 -12.41 -23.83
N PRO A 303 -1.96 -11.68 -24.67
CA PRO A 303 -1.20 -10.51 -24.23
C PRO A 303 -2.10 -9.42 -23.67
N TYR A 304 -1.70 -8.83 -22.54
CA TYR A 304 -2.37 -7.67 -21.94
C TYR A 304 -2.18 -6.38 -22.75
N ALA A 305 -1.11 -6.31 -23.55
CA ALA A 305 -0.79 -5.20 -24.43
C ALA A 305 -0.31 -5.73 -25.78
N SER A 306 -0.50 -4.96 -26.85
CA SER A 306 -0.01 -5.29 -28.20
C SER A 306 1.49 -5.06 -28.39
N TYR A 307 2.19 -4.64 -27.34
CA TYR A 307 3.61 -4.33 -27.30
C TYR A 307 4.21 -4.69 -25.94
N VAL A 308 5.51 -4.92 -25.90
CA VAL A 308 6.27 -5.23 -24.68
C VAL A 308 6.39 -3.99 -23.81
N VAL A 309 5.97 -4.05 -22.55
CA VAL A 309 6.27 -3.02 -21.53
C VAL A 309 7.42 -3.53 -20.65
N LYS A 310 8.65 -3.22 -21.04
CA LYS A 310 9.82 -3.53 -20.22
C LYS A 310 9.82 -2.65 -18.97
N THR A 311 9.87 -3.26 -17.78
CA THR A 311 9.90 -2.55 -16.50
C THR A 311 11.28 -2.68 -15.85
N GLU A 312 11.82 -1.59 -15.29
CA GLU A 312 12.99 -1.69 -14.42
C GLU A 312 12.57 -2.16 -13.02
N VAL A 313 13.13 -3.28 -12.57
CA VAL A 313 12.74 -3.92 -11.30
C VAL A 313 13.92 -3.89 -10.32
N ILE A 314 13.74 -3.18 -9.22
CA ILE A 314 14.83 -2.71 -8.37
C ILE A 314 14.76 -3.40 -6.99
N ASP A 315 15.71 -4.31 -6.74
CA ASP A 315 15.87 -4.92 -5.41
C ASP A 315 16.32 -3.88 -4.37
N ASP A 316 15.45 -3.62 -3.40
CA ASP A 316 15.70 -2.81 -2.21
C ASP A 316 15.85 -3.69 -0.96
N PHE A 317 16.86 -4.55 -0.98
CA PHE A 317 17.19 -5.48 0.11
C PHE A 317 17.49 -4.78 1.44
N THR A 318 18.13 -3.61 1.42
CA THR A 318 18.52 -2.91 2.67
C THR A 318 17.45 -1.95 3.18
N GLY A 319 16.49 -1.56 2.33
CA GLY A 319 15.37 -0.69 2.70
C GLY A 319 14.19 -1.41 3.35
N TRP A 320 13.92 -2.65 2.94
CA TRP A 320 12.72 -3.41 3.34
C TRP A 320 13.06 -4.53 4.33
N HIS A 321 12.36 -4.57 5.47
CA HIS A 321 12.56 -5.56 6.54
C HIS A 321 11.24 -6.15 7.02
N ASP A 322 11.22 -7.42 7.41
CA ASP A 322 10.19 -7.93 8.31
C ASP A 322 10.64 -7.66 9.76
N TYR A 323 9.70 -7.44 10.68
CA TYR A 323 10.04 -7.38 12.10
C TYR A 323 10.66 -8.71 12.56
N PRO A 324 11.76 -8.71 13.35
CA PRO A 324 12.52 -9.93 13.61
C PRO A 324 11.71 -11.10 14.14
N LYS A 325 12.06 -12.30 13.64
CA LYS A 325 11.37 -13.59 13.89
C LYS A 325 9.90 -13.66 13.42
N ARG A 326 9.40 -12.70 12.63
CA ARG A 326 7.99 -12.69 12.15
C ARG A 326 7.80 -12.89 10.65
N GLY A 327 8.87 -12.87 9.86
CA GLY A 327 8.79 -13.02 8.40
C GLY A 327 10.01 -13.66 7.77
N GLY A 328 10.23 -13.40 6.49
CA GLY A 328 11.27 -14.02 5.67
C GLY A 328 12.60 -13.27 5.67
N HIS A 329 12.61 -11.97 5.96
CA HIS A 329 13.84 -11.16 6.02
C HIS A 329 14.20 -10.74 7.45
N ASP A 330 14.87 -11.65 8.18
CA ASP A 330 15.32 -11.47 9.57
C ASP A 330 16.67 -10.71 9.64
N ALA A 331 16.68 -9.46 9.16
CA ALA A 331 17.82 -8.55 9.29
C ALA A 331 17.58 -7.52 10.41
N ARG A 332 18.68 -6.94 10.92
CA ARG A 332 18.60 -5.92 11.97
C ARG A 332 18.14 -4.58 11.38
N ILE A 333 17.21 -3.94 12.08
CA ILE A 333 16.64 -2.65 11.67
C ILE A 333 17.64 -1.54 12.01
N GLY A 334 18.09 -0.78 11.02
CA GLY A 334 19.08 0.29 11.17
C GLY A 334 18.77 1.52 10.31
N TRP A 335 19.80 2.33 10.02
CA TRP A 335 19.62 3.58 9.28
C TRP A 335 18.94 3.40 7.93
N ASP A 336 19.38 2.43 7.12
CA ASP A 336 18.82 2.12 5.80
C ASP A 336 17.42 1.51 5.82
N SER A 337 16.96 0.97 6.95
CA SER A 337 15.67 0.28 7.09
C SER A 337 14.50 1.26 7.03
N VAL A 338 14.03 1.61 5.84
CA VAL A 338 12.98 2.62 5.61
C VAL A 338 11.55 2.05 5.64
N CYS A 339 11.37 0.74 5.47
CA CYS A 339 10.08 0.06 5.61
C CYS A 339 10.24 -1.20 6.44
N ILE A 340 9.46 -1.31 7.52
CA ILE A 340 9.48 -2.45 8.42
C ILE A 340 8.06 -3.02 8.51
N HIS A 341 7.90 -4.28 8.13
CA HIS A 341 6.62 -4.97 8.04
C HIS A 341 6.31 -5.81 9.29
N ARG A 342 5.04 -6.14 9.53
CA ARG A 342 4.56 -6.97 10.66
C ARG A 342 4.72 -6.35 12.07
N LEU A 343 4.67 -5.02 12.18
CA LEU A 343 4.57 -4.30 13.45
C LEU A 343 3.13 -4.29 13.98
N LYS A 344 3.00 -4.38 15.31
CA LYS A 344 1.76 -4.09 16.03
C LYS A 344 1.64 -2.59 16.36
N PRO A 345 0.43 -2.08 16.65
CA PRO A 345 0.21 -0.68 17.03
C PRO A 345 1.12 -0.16 18.14
N ASP A 346 1.33 -0.94 19.22
CA ASP A 346 2.21 -0.59 20.34
C ASP A 346 3.70 -0.60 19.97
N GLU A 347 4.09 -1.47 19.05
CA GLU A 347 5.44 -1.52 18.49
C GLU A 347 5.71 -0.34 17.53
N MET A 348 4.71 0.13 16.79
CA MET A 348 4.82 1.34 15.96
C MET A 348 5.08 2.58 16.82
N VAL A 349 4.33 2.74 17.92
CA VAL A 349 4.56 3.80 18.92
C VAL A 349 5.98 3.69 19.49
N ALA A 350 6.37 2.50 19.96
CA ALA A 350 7.69 2.29 20.55
C ALA A 350 8.83 2.59 19.57
N PHE A 351 8.69 2.21 18.30
CA PHE A 351 9.69 2.45 17.26
C PHE A 351 9.82 3.94 16.93
N ARG A 352 8.70 4.67 16.74
CA ARG A 352 8.74 6.13 16.52
C ARG A 352 9.43 6.88 17.67
N GLN A 353 9.29 6.41 18.92
CA GLN A 353 9.88 7.06 20.09
C GLN A 353 11.37 6.72 20.34
N MET A 354 12.02 5.93 19.47
CA MET A 354 13.46 5.65 19.58
C MET A 354 14.30 6.92 19.43
N GLU A 355 15.32 7.09 20.28
CA GLU A 355 16.17 8.28 20.31
C GLU A 355 16.85 8.57 18.96
N GLU A 356 17.16 7.51 18.21
CA GLU A 356 17.86 7.56 16.94
C GLU A 356 17.01 8.10 15.78
N ILE A 357 15.69 7.91 15.82
CA ILE A 357 14.78 8.23 14.70
C ILE A 357 13.61 9.16 15.06
N LYS A 358 13.32 9.43 16.33
CA LYS A 358 12.18 10.27 16.75
C LYS A 358 12.11 11.65 16.09
N GLY A 359 13.27 12.23 15.74
CA GLY A 359 13.38 13.52 15.06
C GLY A 359 13.04 13.51 13.56
N GLU A 360 12.70 12.36 12.95
CA GLU A 360 12.31 12.28 11.54
C GLU A 360 10.99 13.01 11.22
N TRP A 361 10.16 13.26 12.23
CA TRP A 361 8.87 13.94 12.12
C TRP A 361 8.87 15.35 12.75
N ASP A 362 10.01 15.82 13.24
CA ASP A 362 10.15 17.14 13.89
C ASP A 362 10.48 18.23 12.86
N THR A 363 9.76 19.35 12.91
CA THR A 363 9.95 20.51 12.02
C THR A 363 10.96 21.54 12.58
N SER A 364 11.88 21.10 13.45
CA SER A 364 12.68 21.97 14.35
C SER A 364 13.89 22.63 13.70
#